data_AF-A0A3L9HY35-F1
#
_entry.id   AF-A0A3L9HY35-F1
#
_cell.length_a   1.000
_cell.length_b   1.000
_cell.length_c   1.000
_cell.angle_alpha   90.00
_cell.angle_beta   90.00
_cell.angle_gamma   90.00
#
_symmetry.space_group_name_H-M   'P 1'
#
loop_
_entity.id
_entity.type
_entity.pdbx_description
1 polymer ?
#
loop_
_entity_poly.entity_id
_entity_poly.type
_entity_poly.pdbx_seq_one_letter_code
_entity_poly.pdbx_strand_id
1 'polypeptide(L)'
;MKKKTTLSEEDQALFRQLMAGTRKIKQDTIVHRPQRKKISEVPVKRLIQEQADASHYFSDEFQPLLNTEGPVKYVRPDVSHFEAKKLRR
;
A
#
# COMPACT_ATOMS: atom_id res chain seq x y z
N MET A 1 16.93 14.63 8.57
CA MET A 1 17.85 15.21 7.58
C MET A 1 18.53 16.43 8.20
N LYS A 2 19.86 16.45 8.31
CA LYS A 2 20.58 17.64 8.80
C LYS A 2 20.48 18.72 7.71
N LYS A 3 19.89 19.88 8.03
CA LYS A 3 19.87 21.02 7.11
C LYS A 3 21.29 21.57 7.01
N LYS A 4 21.94 21.39 5.87
CA LYS A 4 23.20 22.08 5.56
C LYS A 4 22.85 23.55 5.35
N THR A 5 23.37 24.44 6.19
CA THR A 5 23.23 25.89 6.00
C THR A 5 24.12 26.29 4.83
N THR A 6 23.53 26.71 3.73
CA THR A 6 24.22 27.07 2.48
C THR A 6 24.85 28.48 2.49
N LEU A 7 24.89 29.15 3.64
CA LEU A 7 25.28 30.56 3.77
C LEU A 7 26.53 30.70 4.65
N SER A 8 27.47 31.52 4.18
CA SER A 8 28.68 31.93 4.91
C SER A 8 28.31 32.66 6.21
N GLU A 9 29.18 32.61 7.21
CA GLU A 9 28.99 33.31 8.49
C GLU A 9 28.94 34.83 8.31
N GLU A 10 29.70 35.35 7.36
CA GLU A 10 29.72 36.79 7.00
C GLU A 10 28.38 37.24 6.42
N ASP A 11 27.80 36.46 5.51
CA ASP A 11 26.48 36.75 4.91
C ASP A 11 25.38 36.75 5.97
N GLN A 12 25.48 35.84 6.95
CA GLN A 12 24.55 35.79 8.07
C GLN A 12 24.68 37.02 8.99
N ALA A 13 25.90 37.50 9.23
CA ALA A 13 26.14 38.70 10.02
C ALA A 13 25.59 39.95 9.32
N LEU A 14 25.86 40.11 8.02
CA LEU A 14 25.34 41.20 7.20
C LEU A 14 23.81 41.22 7.19
N PHE A 15 23.18 40.06 7.01
CA PHE A 15 21.72 39.93 7.03
C PHE A 15 21.13 40.36 8.38
N ARG A 16 21.72 39.95 9.51
CA ARG A 16 21.25 40.34 10.84
C ARG A 16 21.37 41.84 11.08
N GLN A 17 22.44 42.46 10.60
CA GLN A 17 22.63 43.91 10.70
C GLN A 17 21.60 44.68 9.89
N LEU A 18 21.31 44.24 8.65
CA LEU A 18 20.28 44.85 7.81
C LEU A 18 18.86 44.68 8.37
N MET A 19 18.61 43.56 9.05
CA MET A 19 17.30 43.28 9.65
C MET A 19 17.11 43.93 11.03
N ALA A 20 18.11 44.63 11.56
CA ALA A 20 18.01 45.35 12.83
C ALA A 20 16.89 46.40 12.77
N GLY A 21 15.94 46.33 13.71
CA GLY A 21 14.77 47.21 13.75
C GLY A 21 13.51 46.65 13.09
N THR A 22 13.59 45.49 12.42
CA THR A 22 12.40 44.82 11.90
C THR A 22 11.74 43.95 12.96
N ARG A 23 10.40 43.85 12.94
CA ARG A 23 9.64 42.92 13.78
C ARG A 23 9.05 41.83 12.92
N LYS A 24 9.14 40.58 13.36
CA LYS A 24 8.46 39.46 12.71
C LYS A 24 6.95 39.69 12.73
N ILE A 25 6.31 39.63 11.57
CA ILE A 25 4.86 39.68 11.45
C ILE A 25 4.28 38.37 12.02
N LYS A 26 3.32 38.48 12.93
CA LYS A 26 2.57 37.33 13.44
C LYS A 26 1.58 36.91 12.36
N GLN A 27 1.78 35.72 11.80
CA GLN A 27 0.87 35.12 10.83
C GLN A 27 0.03 34.05 11.52
N ASP A 28 -1.26 34.01 11.21
CA ASP A 28 -2.12 32.90 11.60
C ASP A 28 -1.75 31.69 10.75
N THR A 29 -1.28 30.64 11.42
CA THR A 29 -0.84 29.41 10.76
C THR A 29 -1.97 28.40 10.82
N ILE A 30 -2.68 28.18 9.71
CA ILE A 30 -3.74 27.17 9.63
C ILE A 30 -3.09 25.80 9.40
N VAL A 31 -3.05 24.98 10.45
CA VAL A 31 -2.53 23.61 10.39
C VAL A 31 -3.61 22.69 9.84
N HIS A 32 -3.46 22.27 8.59
CA HIS A 32 -4.32 21.26 7.97
C HIS A 32 -3.87 19.88 8.45
N ARG A 33 -4.60 19.32 9.42
CA ARG A 33 -4.33 17.96 9.90
C ARG A 33 -4.77 16.95 8.85
N PRO A 34 -3.97 15.91 8.55
CA PRO A 34 -4.42 14.84 7.68
C PRO A 34 -5.62 14.11 8.31
N GLN A 35 -6.59 13.73 7.48
CA GLN A 35 -7.73 12.94 7.92
C GLN A 35 -7.24 11.61 8.51
N ARG A 36 -7.62 11.32 9.76
CA ARG A 36 -7.27 10.06 10.41
C ARG A 36 -8.09 8.94 9.78
N LYS A 37 -7.42 7.89 9.31
CA LYS A 37 -8.09 6.66 8.86
C LYS A 37 -8.74 5.99 10.06
N LYS A 38 -10.04 5.70 9.98
CA LYS A 38 -10.72 4.87 10.99
C LYS A 38 -10.33 3.43 10.76
N ILE A 39 -9.58 2.85 11.70
CA ILE A 39 -9.03 1.48 11.58
C ILE A 39 -10.08 0.42 11.99
N SER A 40 -11.10 0.80 12.77
CA SER A 40 -12.09 -0.14 13.32
C SER A 40 -13.24 -0.46 12.38
N GLU A 41 -13.50 0.37 11.37
CA GLU A 41 -14.61 0.15 10.44
C GLU A 41 -14.13 -0.79 9.35
N VAL A 42 -14.58 -2.05 9.38
CA VAL A 42 -14.39 -2.97 8.26
C VAL A 42 -15.06 -2.33 7.04
N PRO A 43 -14.31 -2.07 5.96
CA PRO A 43 -14.90 -1.44 4.78
C PRO A 43 -16.04 -2.32 4.28
N VAL A 44 -17.20 -1.73 4.00
CA VAL A 44 -18.42 -2.42 3.54
C VAL A 44 -18.14 -3.42 2.40
N LYS A 45 -17.17 -3.10 1.54
CA LYS A 45 -16.69 -3.99 0.48
C LYS A 45 -16.17 -5.35 0.97
N ARG A 46 -15.43 -5.38 2.09
CA ARG A 46 -14.95 -6.63 2.70
C ARG A 46 -16.11 -7.45 3.26
N LEU A 47 -17.06 -6.83 3.95
CA LEU A 47 -18.24 -7.53 4.46
C LEU A 47 -19.06 -8.18 3.33
N ILE A 48 -19.27 -7.46 2.22
CA ILE A 48 -19.97 -8.00 1.05
C ILE A 48 -19.19 -9.18 0.45
N GLN A 49 -17.87 -9.05 0.33
CA GLN A 49 -17.02 -10.11 -0.19
C GLN A 49 -17.03 -11.34 0.72
N GLU A 50 -16.90 -11.17 2.03
CA GLU A 50 -16.95 -12.26 3.01
C GLU A 50 -18.31 -12.97 2.98
N GLN A 51 -19.41 -12.24 2.77
CA GLN A 51 -20.74 -12.83 2.61
C GLN A 51 -20.87 -13.63 1.30
N ALA A 52 -20.32 -13.11 0.20
CA ALA A 52 -20.29 -13.81 -1.08
C ALA A 52 -19.42 -15.08 -1.02
N ASP A 53 -18.27 -14.99 -0.37
CA ASP A 53 -17.38 -16.13 -0.13
C ASP A 53 -18.07 -17.15 0.79
N ALA A 54 -18.64 -16.74 1.92
CA ALA A 54 -19.32 -17.68 2.83
C ALA A 54 -20.51 -18.42 2.20
N SER A 55 -21.16 -17.81 1.20
CA SER A 55 -22.31 -18.42 0.52
C SER A 55 -21.93 -19.39 -0.60
N HIS A 56 -20.74 -19.23 -1.23
CA HIS A 56 -20.43 -19.98 -2.46
C HIS A 56 -18.98 -20.49 -2.57
N TYR A 57 -18.09 -20.20 -1.62
CA TYR A 57 -16.65 -20.48 -1.75
C TYR A 57 -16.32 -21.97 -1.87
N PHE A 58 -17.16 -22.84 -1.31
CA PHE A 58 -17.16 -24.29 -1.57
C PHE A 58 -18.60 -24.78 -1.76
N SER A 59 -19.21 -24.42 -2.89
CA SER A 59 -20.46 -25.04 -3.29
C SER A 59 -20.18 -26.47 -3.77
N ASP A 60 -20.81 -27.46 -3.13
CA ASP A 60 -20.83 -28.86 -3.60
C ASP A 60 -21.53 -29.01 -4.97
N GLU A 61 -22.24 -27.96 -5.41
CA GLU A 61 -22.90 -27.90 -6.71
C GLU A 61 -21.91 -27.66 -7.87
N PHE A 62 -20.70 -27.17 -7.60
CA PHE A 62 -19.73 -26.93 -8.65
C PHE A 62 -19.08 -28.25 -9.08
N GLN A 63 -19.56 -28.79 -10.20
CA GLN A 63 -18.91 -29.89 -10.91
C GLN A 63 -17.95 -29.32 -11.96
N PRO A 64 -16.63 -29.30 -11.70
CA PRO A 64 -15.68 -28.87 -12.71
C PRO A 64 -15.73 -29.85 -13.89
N LEU A 65 -15.75 -29.32 -15.11
CA LEU A 65 -15.57 -30.11 -16.34
C LEU A 65 -14.12 -30.57 -16.43
N LEU A 66 -13.77 -31.56 -15.62
CA LEU A 66 -12.49 -32.25 -15.68
C LEU A 66 -12.54 -33.29 -16.79
N ASN A 67 -11.39 -33.55 -17.39
CA ASN A 67 -11.26 -34.62 -18.37
C ASN A 67 -11.64 -35.95 -17.71
N THR A 68 -12.64 -36.63 -18.27
CA THR A 68 -13.09 -37.95 -17.83
C THR A 68 -12.11 -39.05 -18.25
N GLU A 69 -11.30 -38.79 -19.26
CA GLU A 69 -10.33 -39.72 -19.81
C GLU A 69 -8.92 -39.41 -19.27
N GLY A 70 -8.55 -40.14 -18.23
CA GLY A 70 -7.21 -40.12 -17.65
C GLY A 70 -7.06 -39.28 -16.37
N PRO A 71 -5.85 -39.23 -15.79
CA PRO A 71 -5.63 -38.54 -14.53
C PRO A 71 -5.66 -37.02 -14.71
N VAL A 72 -6.22 -36.32 -13.73
CA VAL A 72 -6.20 -34.86 -13.64
C VAL A 72 -4.76 -34.38 -13.58
N LYS A 73 -4.37 -33.49 -14.49
CA LYS A 73 -3.05 -32.84 -14.52
C LYS A 73 -3.25 -31.34 -14.57
N TYR A 74 -2.58 -30.64 -13.67
CA TYR A 74 -2.55 -29.18 -13.65
C TYR A 74 -1.11 -28.71 -13.47
N VAL A 75 -0.70 -27.75 -14.30
CA VAL A 75 0.55 -27.01 -14.17
C VAL A 75 0.22 -25.54 -14.37
N ARG A 76 0.72 -24.68 -13.48
CA ARG A 76 0.53 -23.22 -13.59
C ARG A 76 1.17 -22.71 -14.89
N PRO A 77 0.56 -21.76 -15.62
CA PRO A 77 1.09 -21.27 -16.91
C PRO A 77 2.52 -20.71 -16.81
N ASP A 78 2.88 -20.11 -15.68
CA ASP A 78 4.20 -19.48 -15.49
C ASP A 78 5.32 -20.48 -15.17
N VAL A 79 5.02 -21.78 -15.17
CA VAL A 79 5.90 -22.83 -14.66
C VAL A 79 6.15 -23.89 -15.73
N SER A 80 7.35 -24.45 -15.73
CA SER A 80 7.73 -25.52 -16.65
C SER A 80 6.85 -26.76 -16.48
N HIS A 81 6.43 -27.35 -17.61
CA HIS A 81 5.65 -28.60 -17.65
C HIS A 81 6.38 -29.79 -16.99
N PHE A 82 7.71 -29.71 -16.90
CA PHE A 82 8.53 -30.74 -16.24
C PHE A 82 8.39 -30.74 -14.72
N GLU A 83 7.83 -29.71 -14.09
CA GLU A 83 7.59 -29.70 -12.64
C GLU A 83 6.63 -30.82 -12.22
N ALA A 84 5.62 -31.14 -13.04
CA ALA A 84 4.72 -32.27 -12.78
C ALA A 84 5.45 -33.62 -12.76
N LYS A 85 6.60 -33.72 -13.45
CA LYS A 85 7.42 -34.94 -13.46
C LYS A 85 8.13 -35.16 -12.13
N LYS A 86 8.44 -34.11 -11.37
CA LYS A 86 9.09 -34.20 -10.04
C LYS A 86 8.19 -34.78 -8.95
N LEU A 87 6.86 -34.77 -9.16
CA LEU A 87 5.91 -35.41 -8.24
C LEU A 87 5.93 -36.94 -8.34
N ARG A 88 6.46 -37.49 -9.44
CA ARG A 88 6.64 -38.93 -9.61
C ARG A 88 7.98 -39.27 -8.93
N ARG A 89 7.91 -39.99 -7.81
CA ARG A 89 9.09 -40.54 -7.12
C ARG A 89 9.92 -41.41 -8.05
#